data_AF-A0A7R9WXA5-F1
#
_entry.id   AF-A0A7R9WXA5-F1
#
_cell.length_a   1.000
_cell.length_b   1.000
_cell.length_c   1.000
_cell.angle_alpha   90.00
_cell.angle_beta   90.00
_cell.angle_gamma   90.00
#
_symmetry.space_group_name_H-M   'P 1'
#
loop_
_entity.id
_entity.type
_entity.pdbx_description
1 polymer ?
#
loop_
_entity_poly.entity_id
_entity_poly.type
_entity_poly.pdbx_seq_one_letter_code
_entity_poly.pdbx_strand_id
1 'polypeptide(L)'
;LGVPPENPQHMNLLSQQLRARLLSIRHKPAFDLAMRQNPAFVNSPQFLRMFLRAERNDVNHAADRLVRHFEGKREIWGVDKLTKRITMDDFTEEEKPFFTKRGGSI
;
A
#
# COMPACT_ATOMS: atom_id res chain seq x y z
N LEU A 1 17.86 21.36 -10.10
CA LEU A 1 17.33 21.68 -8.76
C LEU A 1 17.13 20.36 -8.03
N GLY A 2 18.01 20.06 -7.06
CA GLY A 2 17.88 18.86 -6.25
C GLY A 2 16.64 18.96 -5.38
N VAL A 3 15.75 17.98 -5.45
CA VAL A 3 14.66 17.87 -4.49
C VAL A 3 15.30 17.80 -3.10
N PRO A 4 14.97 18.70 -2.17
CA PRO A 4 15.55 18.68 -0.84
C PRO A 4 15.30 17.30 -0.20
N PRO A 5 16.28 16.76 0.55
CA PRO A 5 16.15 15.45 1.16
C PRO A 5 14.90 15.39 2.04
N GLU A 6 14.17 14.28 1.89
CA GLU A 6 12.96 14.00 2.65
C GLU A 6 13.26 14.07 4.17
N ASN A 7 12.65 15.03 4.88
CA ASN A 7 12.87 15.21 6.32
C ASN A 7 12.21 14.07 7.11
N PRO A 8 12.96 13.23 7.85
CA PRO A 8 12.41 12.08 8.57
C PRO A 8 11.33 12.46 9.61
N GLN A 9 11.48 13.59 10.30
CA GLN A 9 10.51 14.05 11.29
C GLN A 9 9.18 14.44 10.61
N HIS A 10 9.27 15.14 9.48
CA HIS A 10 8.10 15.51 8.69
C HIS A 10 7.36 14.27 8.18
N MET A 11 8.08 13.26 7.69
CA MET A 11 7.47 12.01 7.24
C MET A 11 6.82 11.20 8.35
N ASN A 12 7.41 11.22 9.55
CA ASN A 12 6.79 10.58 10.71
C ASN A 12 5.49 11.27 11.09
N LEU A 13 5.45 12.61 11.07
CA LEU A 13 4.23 13.39 11.31
C LEU A 13 3.15 13.06 10.28
N LEU A 14 3.48 13.07 8.98
CA LEU A 14 2.54 12.72 7.92
C LEU A 14 2.02 11.28 8.07
N SER A 15 2.88 10.35 8.47
CA SER A 15 2.47 8.96 8.73
C SER A 15 1.50 8.86 9.91
N GLN A 16 1.65 9.69 10.94
CA GLN A 16 0.69 9.76 12.05
C GLN A 16 -0.63 10.37 11.60
N GLN A 17 -0.60 11.46 10.83
CA GLN A 17 -1.79 12.09 10.27
C GLN A 17 -2.55 11.13 9.33
N LEU A 18 -1.84 10.36 8.51
CA LEU A 18 -2.43 9.33 7.65
C LEU A 18 -3.15 8.25 8.47
N ARG A 19 -2.55 7.76 9.57
CA ARG A 19 -3.22 6.80 10.46
C ARG A 19 -4.49 7.40 11.05
N ALA A 20 -4.43 8.64 11.55
CA ALA A 20 -5.60 9.33 12.09
C ALA A 20 -6.69 9.50 11.01
N ARG A 21 -6.31 9.86 9.78
CA ARG A 21 -7.24 10.00 8.66
C ARG A 21 -7.88 8.68 8.27
N LEU A 22 -7.13 7.58 8.26
CA LEU A 22 -7.67 6.25 7.99
C LEU A 22 -8.73 5.87 9.04
N LEU A 23 -8.52 6.19 10.32
CA LEU A 23 -9.52 5.94 11.37
C LEU A 23 -10.82 6.71 11.17
N SER A 24 -10.80 7.88 10.51
CA SER A 24 -12.01 8.67 10.24
C SER A 24 -12.80 8.23 9.00
N ILE A 25 -12.24 7.36 8.15
CA ILE A 25 -12.96 6.80 7.00
C ILE A 25 -13.94 5.74 7.48
N ARG A 26 -15.25 5.98 7.26
CA ARG A 26 -16.33 5.09 7.72
C ARG A 26 -16.38 3.75 7.00
N HIS A 27 -16.22 3.75 5.67
CA HIS A 27 -16.38 2.55 4.85
C HIS A 27 -15.08 2.18 4.14
N LYS A 28 -14.43 1.13 4.61
CA LYS A 28 -13.12 0.65 4.12
C LYS A 28 -12.91 -0.85 4.47
N PRO A 29 -13.83 -1.74 4.09
CA PRO A 29 -13.89 -3.12 4.59
C PRO A 29 -12.63 -3.94 4.27
N ALA A 30 -12.03 -3.82 3.08
CA ALA A 30 -10.81 -4.56 2.76
C ALA A 30 -9.61 -4.06 3.58
N PHE A 31 -9.50 -2.75 3.82
CA PHE A 31 -8.49 -2.20 4.73
C PHE A 31 -8.72 -2.70 6.15
N ASP A 32 -9.95 -2.67 6.66
CA ASP A 32 -10.28 -3.11 8.02
C ASP A 32 -9.97 -4.59 8.22
N LEU A 33 -10.19 -5.41 7.20
CA LEU A 33 -9.80 -6.82 7.20
C LEU A 33 -8.28 -6.98 7.22
N ALA A 34 -7.55 -6.27 6.35
CA ALA A 34 -6.09 -6.30 6.33
C ALA A 34 -5.48 -5.84 7.68
N MET A 35 -6.10 -4.83 8.31
CA MET A 35 -5.77 -4.33 9.62
C MET A 35 -5.97 -5.40 10.71
N ARG A 36 -7.05 -6.19 10.64
CA ARG A 36 -7.23 -7.34 11.53
C ARG A 36 -6.23 -8.47 11.28
N GLN A 37 -5.87 -8.73 10.02
CA GLN A 37 -4.97 -9.81 9.63
C GLN A 37 -3.51 -9.55 10.02
N ASN A 38 -2.99 -8.35 9.75
CA ASN A 38 -1.60 -8.02 10.07
C ASN A 38 -1.42 -6.53 10.37
N PRO A 39 -1.57 -6.14 11.64
CA PRO A 39 -1.42 -4.75 12.06
C PRO A 39 -0.04 -4.16 11.83
N ALA A 40 1.00 -4.96 12.04
CA ALA A 40 2.38 -4.53 11.91
C ALA A 40 2.70 -4.17 10.46
N PHE A 41 2.17 -4.95 9.50
CA PHE A 41 2.31 -4.66 8.08
C PHE A 41 1.61 -3.35 7.69
N VAL A 42 0.31 -3.24 7.98
CA VAL A 42 -0.52 -2.08 7.58
C VAL A 42 -0.03 -0.79 8.22
N ASN A 43 0.41 -0.84 9.48
CA ASN A 43 0.94 0.33 10.18
C ASN A 43 2.44 0.56 9.99
N SER A 44 3.15 -0.24 9.18
CA SER A 44 4.58 -0.05 9.01
C SER A 44 4.88 1.32 8.38
N PRO A 45 5.84 2.10 8.92
CA PRO A 45 6.18 3.41 8.38
C PRO A 45 6.65 3.35 6.92
N GLN A 46 7.29 2.25 6.51
CA GLN A 46 7.74 2.09 5.13
C GLN A 46 6.56 1.94 4.18
N PHE A 47 5.56 1.11 4.53
CA PHE A 47 4.36 0.92 3.72
C PHE A 47 3.55 2.20 3.59
N LEU A 48 3.25 2.88 4.70
CA LEU A 48 2.48 4.14 4.68
C LEU A 48 3.17 5.23 3.86
N ARG A 49 4.50 5.34 3.94
CA ARG A 49 5.27 6.32 3.16
C ARG A 49 5.20 6.09 1.66
N MET A 50 4.99 4.85 1.19
CA MET A 50 4.80 4.60 -0.25
C MET A 50 3.58 5.36 -0.80
N PHE A 51 2.48 5.38 -0.04
CA PHE A 51 1.25 6.09 -0.43
C PHE A 51 1.39 7.59 -0.31
N LEU A 52 2.01 8.09 0.78
CA LEU A 52 2.30 9.51 0.94
C LEU A 52 3.16 10.03 -0.22
N ARG A 53 4.21 9.31 -0.60
CA ARG A 53 5.07 9.69 -1.74
C ARG A 53 4.31 9.69 -3.06
N ALA A 54 3.46 8.69 -3.29
CA ALA A 54 2.65 8.60 -4.50
C ALA A 54 1.70 9.80 -4.66
N GLU A 55 1.23 10.37 -3.56
CA GLU A 55 0.29 11.50 -3.52
C GLU A 55 0.96 12.82 -3.12
N ARG A 56 2.28 12.95 -3.31
CA ARG A 56 3.06 14.18 -3.01
C ARG A 56 2.82 14.70 -1.58
N ASN A 57 2.74 13.78 -0.62
CA ASN A 57 2.48 14.02 0.81
C ASN A 57 1.08 14.57 1.14
N ASP A 58 0.12 14.50 0.21
CA ASP A 58 -1.28 14.77 0.51
C ASP A 58 -1.87 13.60 1.32
N VAL A 59 -2.15 13.84 2.60
CA VAL A 59 -2.66 12.84 3.53
C VAL A 59 -4.05 12.32 3.14
N ASN A 60 -4.91 13.17 2.59
CA ASN A 60 -6.27 12.78 2.23
C ASN A 60 -6.26 11.87 1.00
N HIS A 61 -5.56 12.30 -0.05
CA HIS A 61 -5.42 11.48 -1.26
C HIS A 61 -4.66 10.18 -0.97
N ALA A 62 -3.63 10.22 -0.10
CA ALA A 62 -2.92 9.01 0.31
C ALA A 62 -3.84 8.03 1.06
N ALA A 63 -4.72 8.50 1.94
CA ALA A 63 -5.68 7.66 2.65
C ALA A 63 -6.67 7.01 1.68
N ASP A 64 -7.23 7.78 0.74
CA ASP A 64 -8.16 7.25 -0.27
C ASP A 64 -7.48 6.23 -1.19
N ARG A 65 -6.24 6.52 -1.64
CA ARG A 65 -5.45 5.56 -2.44
C ARG A 65 -5.17 4.29 -1.66
N LEU A 66 -4.85 4.39 -0.36
CA LEU A 66 -4.54 3.23 0.47
C LEU A 66 -5.78 2.34 0.66
N VAL A 67 -6.95 2.92 0.91
CA VAL A 67 -8.21 2.16 0.98
C VAL A 67 -8.48 1.46 -0.35
N ARG A 68 -8.39 2.19 -1.48
CA ARG A 68 -8.58 1.62 -2.83
C ARG A 68 -7.56 0.52 -3.14
N HIS A 69 -6.33 0.63 -2.65
CA HIS A 69 -5.31 -0.41 -2.84
C HIS A 69 -5.74 -1.73 -2.24
N PHE A 70 -6.25 -1.74 -1.00
CA PHE A 70 -6.74 -2.97 -0.39
C PHE A 70 -8.01 -3.50 -1.04
N GLU A 71 -8.91 -2.63 -1.50
CA GLU A 71 -10.10 -3.05 -2.25
C GLU A 71 -9.71 -3.73 -3.57
N GLY A 72 -8.86 -3.11 -4.39
CA GLY A 72 -8.38 -3.72 -5.63
C GLY A 72 -7.55 -4.98 -5.38
N LYS A 73 -6.75 -5.00 -4.32
CA LYS A 73 -5.99 -6.20 -3.94
C LYS A 73 -6.92 -7.36 -3.52
N ARG A 74 -8.01 -7.07 -2.81
CA ARG A 74 -9.05 -8.05 -2.46
C ARG A 74 -9.72 -8.61 -3.71
N GLU A 75 -10.07 -7.75 -4.65
CA GLU A 75 -10.74 -8.13 -5.89
C GLU A 75 -9.89 -9.06 -6.75
N ILE A 76 -8.60 -8.77 -6.87
CA ILE A 76 -7.68 -9.55 -7.72
C ILE A 76 -7.19 -10.81 -7.02
N TRP A 77 -6.82 -10.72 -5.75
CA TRP A 77 -6.08 -11.79 -5.05
C TRP A 77 -6.86 -12.48 -3.92
N GLY A 78 -8.08 -12.01 -3.64
CA GLY A 78 -8.87 -12.49 -2.52
C GLY A 78 -8.38 -12.00 -1.15
N VAL A 79 -9.10 -12.41 -0.11
CA VAL A 79 -8.90 -11.94 1.26
C VAL A 79 -7.62 -12.46 1.91
N ASP A 80 -7.15 -13.65 1.54
CA ASP A 80 -5.99 -14.31 2.16
C ASP A 80 -4.65 -13.68 1.78
N LYS A 81 -4.65 -12.85 0.73
CA LYS A 81 -3.45 -12.24 0.16
C LYS A 81 -3.30 -10.76 0.49
N LEU A 82 -4.25 -10.16 1.21
CA LEU A 82 -4.26 -8.70 1.47
C LEU A 82 -2.97 -8.22 2.12
N THR A 83 -2.49 -8.92 3.14
CA THR A 83 -1.25 -8.57 3.87
C THR A 83 -0.04 -9.38 3.44
N LYS A 84 -0.14 -10.11 2.31
CA LYS A 84 0.96 -10.90 1.76
C LYS A 84 1.70 -10.09 0.69
N ARG A 85 3.03 -10.23 0.63
CA ARG A 85 3.80 -9.89 -0.57
C ARG A 85 3.49 -10.94 -1.64
N ILE A 86 2.96 -10.49 -2.77
CA ILE A 86 2.70 -11.36 -3.92
C ILE A 86 4.04 -11.67 -4.59
N THR A 87 4.32 -12.96 -4.80
CA THR A 87 5.50 -13.45 -5.53
C THR A 87 5.08 -14.21 -6.78
N MET A 88 6.03 -14.61 -7.64
CA MET A 88 5.73 -15.43 -8.82
C MET A 88 5.03 -16.75 -8.46
N ASP A 89 5.24 -17.26 -7.25
CA ASP A 89 4.60 -18.49 -6.75
C ASP A 89 3.12 -18.32 -6.42
N ASP A 90 2.63 -17.08 -6.32
CA ASP A 90 1.20 -16.80 -6.16
C ASP A 90 0.43 -16.87 -7.50
N PHE A 91 1.13 -17.02 -8.63
CA PHE A 91 0.55 -17.17 -9.96
C PHE A 91 0.54 -18.63 -10.40
N THR A 92 -0.46 -19.01 -11.19
CA THR A 92 -0.50 -20.33 -11.85
C THR A 92 0.60 -20.45 -12.91
N GLU A 93 1.00 -21.68 -13.26
CA GLU A 93 2.00 -21.92 -14.32
C GLU A 93 1.61 -21.30 -15.66
N GLU A 94 0.31 -21.18 -15.94
CA GLU A 94 -0.22 -20.56 -17.15
C GLU A 94 -0.11 -19.03 -17.13
N GLU A 95 -0.18 -18.40 -15.95
CA GLU A 95 -0.06 -16.95 -15.78
C GLU A 95 1.40 -16.47 -15.77
N LYS A 96 2.32 -17.27 -15.24
CA LYS A 96 3.75 -16.92 -15.10
C LYS A 96 4.38 -16.37 -16.40
N PRO A 97 4.14 -16.95 -17.60
CA PRO A 97 4.67 -16.44 -18.87
C PRO A 97 4.25 -14.99 -19.22
N PHE A 98 3.11 -14.51 -18.71
CA PHE A 98 2.65 -13.13 -18.97
C PHE A 98 3.46 -12.08 -18.19
N PHE A 99 4.05 -12.47 -17.06
CA PHE A 99 4.81 -11.58 -16.18
C PHE A 99 6.33 -11.70 -16.33
N THR A 100 6.83 -12.76 -16.98
CA THR A 100 8.27 -12.95 -17.26
C THR A 100 8.74 -12.29 -18.56
N LYS A 101 7.84 -11.86 -19.45
CA LYS A 101 8.18 -11.26 -20.75
C LYS A 101 8.60 -9.78 -20.73
N ARG A 102 8.89 -9.19 -19.56
CA ARG A 102 9.56 -7.88 -19.45
C ARG A 102 11.01 -8.05 -18.95
N GLY A 103 11.77 -8.89 -19.63
CA GLY A 103 13.23 -8.89 -19.58
C GLY A 103 13.80 -7.79 -20.48
N GLY A 104 13.59 -6.53 -20.10
CA GLY A 104 14.41 -5.41 -20.57
C GLY A 104 15.12 -4.86 -19.35
N SER A 105 16.44 -5.03 -19.31
CA SER A 105 17.32 -4.63 -18.19
C SER A 105 16.98 -3.25 -17.62
N ILE A 106 17.00 -3.16 -16.30
CA ILE A 106 17.21 -1.90 -15.56
C ILE A 106 18.44 -2.12 -14.69
#